data_AF-A0A3L9GGA1-F1
#
_entry.id   AF-A0A3L9GGA1-F1
#
_cell.length_a   1.000
_cell.length_b   1.000
_cell.length_c   1.000
_cell.angle_alpha   90.00
_cell.angle_beta   90.00
_cell.angle_gamma   90.00
#
_symmetry.space_group_name_H-M   'P 1'
#
loop_
_entity.id
_entity.type
_entity.pdbx_description
1 polymer ?
#
loop_
_entity_poly.entity_id
_entity_poly.type
_entity_poly.pdbx_seq_one_letter_code
_entity_poly.pdbx_strand_id
1 'polypeptide(L)' 'EIVGLGVVEPREIQETTWVFDDHAAIVVQRAVRLRHELALDWPGIAVALTLMDDIAHLKQENRLLRQRLSRFVAHP' A
#
# COMPACT_ATOMS: atom_id res chain seq x y z
N GLU A 1 -14.25 0.38 -11.31
CA GLU A 1 -14.51 0.12 -9.87
C GLU A 1 -13.24 0.34 -9.04
N ILE A 2 -12.18 -0.45 -9.21
CA ILE A 2 -10.90 -0.36 -8.46
C ILE A 2 -10.22 1.03 -8.56
N VAL A 3 -10.30 1.66 -9.73
CA VAL A 3 -9.76 3.02 -9.98
C VAL A 3 -10.52 4.11 -9.21
N GLY A 4 -11.83 3.95 -9.04
CA GLY A 4 -12.66 4.89 -8.26
C GLY A 4 -12.52 4.73 -6.75
N LEU A 5 -11.80 3.69 -6.30
CA LEU A 5 -11.55 3.38 -4.89
C LEU A 5 -10.11 3.74 -4.46
N GLY A 6 -9.30 4.34 -5.35
CA GLY A 6 -7.92 4.75 -5.04
C GLY A 6 -6.92 3.59 -4.95
N VAL A 7 -7.32 2.35 -5.24
CA VAL A 7 -6.41 1.19 -5.26
C VAL A 7 -5.40 1.32 -6.41
N VAL A 8 -5.80 1.97 -7.50
CA VAL A 8 -4.91 2.33 -8.60
C VAL A 8 -5.34 3.68 -9.14
N GLU A 9 -4.40 4.60 -9.27
CA GLU A 9 -4.65 5.90 -9.90
C GLU A 9 -4.02 5.92 -11.30
N PRO A 10 -4.74 6.43 -12.33
CA PRO A 10 -4.17 6.59 -13.66
C PRO A 10 -3.12 7.70 -13.64
N ARG A 11 -2.04 7.50 -14.40
CA ARG A 11 -0.97 8.50 -14.56
C ARG A 11 -1.43 9.69 -15.40
N GLU A 12 -2.26 9.42 -16.40
CA GLU A 12 -2.89 10.43 -17.27
C GLU A 12 -4.33 9.99 -17.61
N ILE A 13 -5.23 10.98 -17.70
CA ILE A 13 -6.59 10.80 -18.24
C ILE A 13 -6.63 11.54 -19.57
N GLN A 14 -6.54 10.81 -20.69
CA GLN A 14 -6.64 11.39 -22.03
C GLN A 14 -8.01 11.11 -22.62
N GLU A 15 -8.88 12.13 -22.69
CA GLU A 15 -10.23 12.20 -23.31
C GLU A 15 -11.23 11.05 -23.00
N THR A 16 -10.86 9.78 -23.19
CA THR A 16 -11.62 8.56 -22.84
C THR A 16 -10.74 7.36 -22.44
N THR A 17 -9.41 7.51 -22.37
CA THR A 17 -8.45 6.43 -22.11
C THR A 17 -7.70 6.69 -20.80
N TRP A 18 -7.64 5.66 -19.95
CA TRP A 18 -6.80 5.66 -18.76
C TRP A 18 -5.44 5.01 -19.06
N VAL A 19 -4.37 5.72 -18.70
CA VAL A 19 -3.00 5.21 -18.80
C VAL A 19 -2.49 4.88 -17.40
N PHE A 20 -2.01 3.66 -17.23
CA PHE A 20 -1.44 3.15 -15.97
C PHE A 20 0.03 2.82 -16.17
N ASP A 21 0.85 3.00 -15.14
CA ASP A 21 2.26 2.62 -15.16
C ASP A 21 2.48 1.18 -14.67
N ASP A 22 3.74 0.71 -14.70
CA ASP A 22 4.06 -0.65 -14.25
C ASP A 22 3.78 -0.86 -12.75
N HIS A 23 3.80 0.21 -11.95
CA HIS A 23 3.50 0.15 -10.53
C HIS A 23 2.02 -0.20 -10.30
N ALA A 24 1.12 0.37 -11.09
CA ALA A 24 -0.30 0.01 -11.07
C ALA A 24 -0.52 -1.50 -11.28
N ALA A 25 0.21 -2.12 -12.22
CA ALA A 25 0.08 -3.56 -12.45
C ALA A 25 0.48 -4.40 -11.23
N ILE A 26 1.54 -4.00 -10.51
CA ILE A 26 1.99 -4.66 -9.27
C ILE A 26 0.93 -4.53 -8.18
N VAL A 27 0.34 -3.34 -8.03
CA VAL A 27 -0.70 -3.10 -7.02
C VAL A 27 -1.95 -3.93 -7.33
N VAL A 28 -2.39 -4.00 -8.59
CA VAL A 28 -3.52 -4.85 -9.00
C VAL A 28 -3.25 -6.32 -8.69
N GLN A 29 -2.07 -6.84 -9.02
CA GLN A 29 -1.74 -8.24 -8.73
C GLN A 29 -1.79 -8.54 -7.24
N ARG A 30 -1.28 -7.63 -6.40
CA ARG A 30 -1.38 -7.75 -4.93
C ARG A 30 -2.83 -7.72 -4.46
N ALA A 31 -3.63 -6.79 -4.97
CA ALA A 31 -5.04 -6.65 -4.63
C ALA A 31 -5.86 -7.91 -5.00
N VAL A 32 -5.63 -8.47 -6.20
CA VAL A 32 -6.28 -9.70 -6.67
C VAL A 32 -5.91 -10.88 -5.77
N ARG A 33 -4.63 -11.04 -5.43
CA ARG A 33 -4.18 -12.11 -4.53
C ARG A 33 -4.83 -11.99 -3.15
N LEU A 34 -4.79 -10.80 -2.56
CA LEU A 34 -5.36 -10.52 -1.25
C LEU A 34 -6.87 -10.79 -1.22
N ARG A 35 -7.57 -10.45 -2.31
CA ARG A 35 -9.00 -10.72 -2.45
C ARG A 35 -9.34 -12.21 -2.41
N HIS A 36 -8.53 -13.05 -3.07
CA HIS A 36 -8.71 -14.50 -3.01
C HIS A 36 -8.41 -15.05 -1.61
N GLU A 37 -7.42 -14.50 -0.91
CA GLU A 37 -7.03 -14.94 0.43
C GLU A 37 -8.03 -14.54 1.52
N LEU A 38 -8.60 -13.33 1.41
CA LEU A 38 -9.48 -12.78 2.45
C LEU A 38 -10.98 -12.88 2.11
N ALA A 39 -11.34 -13.29 0.90
CA ALA A 39 -12.72 -13.37 0.40
C ALA A 39 -13.51 -12.05 0.57
N LEU A 40 -12.83 -10.91 0.42
CA LEU A 40 -13.42 -9.57 0.53
C LEU A 40 -13.93 -9.04 -0.82
N ASP A 41 -14.74 -8.00 -0.77
CA ASP A 41 -15.09 -7.17 -1.92
C ASP A 41 -14.02 -6.10 -2.20
N TRP A 42 -14.12 -5.41 -3.32
CA TRP A 42 -13.13 -4.40 -3.72
C TRP A 42 -12.97 -3.24 -2.72
N PRO A 43 -14.05 -2.69 -2.11
CA PRO A 43 -13.92 -1.73 -1.02
C PRO A 43 -13.13 -2.27 0.18
N GLY A 44 -13.42 -3.50 0.62
CA GLY A 44 -12.68 -4.13 1.72
C GLY A 44 -11.20 -4.31 1.40
N ILE A 45 -10.87 -4.64 0.15
CA ILE A 45 -9.48 -4.76 -0.32
C ILE A 45 -8.76 -3.42 -0.38
N ALA A 46 -9.44 -2.34 -0.78
CA ALA A 46 -8.86 -1.00 -0.75
C ALA A 46 -8.42 -0.60 0.67
N VAL A 47 -9.31 -0.79 1.65
CA VAL A 47 -9.01 -0.51 3.06
C VAL A 47 -7.88 -1.40 3.56
N ALA A 48 -7.90 -2.69 3.23
CA ALA A 48 -6.85 -3.62 3.66
C ALA A 48 -5.47 -3.24 3.10
N LEU A 49 -5.39 -2.80 1.85
CA LEU A 49 -4.13 -2.34 1.25
C LEU A 49 -3.58 -1.10 1.98
N THR A 50 -4.41 -0.10 2.24
CA THR A 50 -4.02 1.08 3.01
C THR A 50 -3.52 0.70 4.41
N LEU A 51 -4.26 -0.17 5.12
CA LEU A 51 -3.85 -0.61 6.46
C LEU A 51 -2.54 -1.39 6.46
N MET A 52 -2.27 -2.20 5.43
CA MET A 52 -1.00 -2.91 5.30
C MET A 52 0.17 -1.94 5.11
N ASP A 53 -0.01 -0.89 4.30
CA ASP A 53 0.99 0.15 4.09
C ASP A 53 1.25 0.93 5.40
N ASP A 54 0.20 1.29 6.13
CA ASP A 54 0.30 1.93 7.45
C ASP A 54 1.06 1.05 8.44
N ILE A 55 0.74 -0.25 8.50
CA ILE A 55 1.45 -1.22 9.36
C ILE A 55 2.93 -1.31 8.97
N ALA A 56 3.24 -1.34 7.67
CA ALA A 56 4.62 -1.39 7.19
C ALA A 56 5.39 -0.13 7.59
N HIS A 57 4.78 1.05 7.42
CA HIS A 57 5.34 2.34 7.82
C HIS A 57 5.61 2.40 9.33
N LEU A 58 4.61 2.06 10.15
CA LEU A 58 4.74 2.06 11.62
C LEU A 58 5.80 1.08 12.10
N LYS A 59 5.89 -0.11 11.48
CA LYS A 59 6.95 -1.08 11.80
C LYS A 59 8.33 -0.53 11.46
N GLN A 60 8.47 0.19 10.35
CA GLN A 60 9.74 0.84 9.98
C GLN A 60 10.12 1.94 10.96
N GLU A 61 9.19 2.81 11.31
CA GLU A 61 9.41 3.87 12.30
C GLU A 61 9.82 3.29 13.64
N ASN A 62 9.10 2.26 14.13
CA ASN A 62 9.42 1.61 15.38
C ASN A 62 10.83 0.98 15.37
N ARG A 63 11.25 0.36 14.26
CA ARG A 63 12.62 -0.14 14.09
C ARG A 63 13.65 0.99 14.20
N LEU A 64 13.42 2.13 13.53
CA LEU A 64 14.32 3.27 13.57
C LEU A 64 14.42 3.89 14.96
N LEU A 65 13.29 4.05 15.66
CA LEU A 65 13.25 4.55 17.03
C LEU A 65 14.01 3.64 17.99
N ARG A 66 13.82 2.32 17.89
CA ARG A 66 14.57 1.33 18.68
C ARG A 66 16.08 1.40 18.42
N GLN A 67 16.48 1.56 17.16
CA GLN A 67 17.89 1.75 16.80
C GLN A 67 18.47 3.02 17.39
N ARG A 68 17.74 4.15 17.34
CA ARG A 68 18.18 5.43 17.93
C ARG A 68 18.32 5.31 19.45
N LEU A 69 17.33 4.71 20.11
CA LEU A 69 17.37 4.49 21.57
C LEU A 69 18.54 3.58 21.96
N SER A 70 18.77 2.50 21.21
CA SER A 70 19.91 1.62 21.44
C SER A 70 21.25 2.34 21.31
N ARG A 71 21.40 3.22 20.30
CA ARG A 71 22.61 4.03 20.14
C ARG A 71 22.81 5.02 21.29
N PHE A 72 21.73 5.69 21.71
CA PHE A 72 21.73 6.65 22.82
C PHE A 72 22.12 5.99 24.15
N VAL A 73 21.55 4.82 24.47
CA VAL A 73 21.88 4.08 25.70
C VAL A 73 23.30 3.49 25.64
N ALA A 74 23.79 3.10 24.47
CA ALA A 74 25.13 2.54 24.30
C ALA A 74 26.25 3.60 24.31
N HIS A 75 25.94 4.88 24.05
CA HIS A 75 26.89 6.00 24.09
C HIS A 75 26.27 7.17 24.87
N PRO A 76 26.25 7.11 26.21
CA PRO A 76 25.70 8.17 27.06
C PRO A 76 26.53 9.46 27.02
#